data_AF-A0A699YMQ9-F1
#
_entry.id   AF-A0A699YMQ9-F1
#
_cell.length_a   1.000
_cell.length_b   1.000
_cell.length_c   1.000
_cell.angle_alpha   90.00
_cell.angle_beta   90.00
_cell.angle_gamma   90.00
#
_symmetry.space_group_name_H-M   'P 1'
#
loop_
_entity.id
_entity.type
_entity.pdbx_description
1 polymer ?
#
loop_
_entity_poly.entity_id
_entity_poly.type
_entity_poly.pdbx_seq_one_letter_code
_entity_poly.pdbx_strand_id
1 'polypeptide(L)' 'MKDATMTMSDLVQVGTQGLLKALTKFNVGRGYRLSTYATPWIKTYMQRACQDEGAVLRWAPDGLA' A
#
# COMPACT_ATOMS: atom_id res chain seq x y z
N MET A 1 19.26 12.91 7.62
CA MET A 1 19.09 11.92 6.53
C MET A 1 18.04 10.94 7.02
N LYS A 2 16.82 10.99 6.47
CA LYS A 2 15.76 10.03 6.83
C LYS A 2 16.22 8.67 6.32
N ASP A 3 16.28 7.70 7.21
CA ASP A 3 16.59 6.31 6.88
C ASP A 3 15.68 5.87 5.73
N ALA A 4 16.26 5.61 4.56
CA ALA A 4 15.58 5.28 3.31
C ALA A 4 15.08 3.83 3.31
N THR A 5 14.55 3.40 4.44
CA THR A 5 14.02 2.06 4.70
C THR A 5 12.67 2.30 5.37
N MET A 6 11.54 1.98 4.71
CA MET A 6 10.21 2.18 5.30
C MET A 6 10.21 1.88 6.79
N THR A 7 9.94 2.91 7.59
CA THR A 7 9.77 2.70 9.03
C THR A 7 8.61 1.72 9.23
N MET A 8 8.68 0.87 10.26
CA MET A 8 7.62 -0.10 10.58
C MET A 8 6.23 0.56 10.64
N SER A 9 6.17 1.82 11.06
CA SER A 9 4.93 2.61 11.09
C SER A 9 4.32 2.84 9.70
N ASP A 10 5.14 3.04 8.68
CA ASP A 10 4.68 3.31 7.32
C ASP A 10 4.11 2.05 6.67
N LEU A 11 4.75 0.90 6.90
CA LEU A 11 4.19 -0.41 6.51
C LEU A 11 2.85 -0.69 7.19
N VAL A 12 2.72 -0.42 8.49
CA VAL A 12 1.46 -0.56 9.23
C VAL A 12 0.39 0.37 8.66
N GLN A 13 0.76 1.60 8.30
CA GLN A 13 -0.16 2.56 7.73
C GLN A 13 -0.68 2.12 6.35
N VAL A 14 0.21 1.65 5.46
CA VAL A 14 -0.14 1.08 4.16
C VAL A 14 -1.06 -0.14 4.31
N GLY A 15 -0.75 -1.04 5.25
CA GLY A 15 -1.60 -2.19 5.56
C GLY A 15 -3.00 -1.78 6.02
N THR A 16 -3.08 -0.77 6.88
CA THR A 16 -4.34 -0.22 7.39
C THR A 16 -5.19 0.41 6.27
N GLN A 17 -4.56 1.11 5.32
CA GLN A 17 -5.23 1.63 4.13
C GLN A 17 -5.81 0.50 3.26
N GLY A 18 -5.07 -0.58 3.07
CA GLY A 18 -5.53 -1.77 2.36
C GLY A 18 -6.75 -2.42 3.03
N LEU A 19 -6.73 -2.51 4.36
CA LEU A 19 -7.86 -3.02 5.15
C LEU A 19 -9.10 -2.13 5.03
N LEU A 20 -8.94 -0.81 5.14
CA LEU A 20 -10.06 0.13 5.00
C LEU A 20 -10.71 0.01 3.61
N LYS A 21 -9.90 -0.13 2.56
CA LYS A 21 -10.43 -0.34 1.20
C LYS A 21 -11.22 -1.64 1.09
N ALA A 22 -10.74 -2.72 1.72
CA ALA A 22 -11.47 -3.98 1.77
C ALA A 22 -12.82 -3.81 2.48
N LEU A 23 -12.85 -3.12 3.61
CA LEU A 23 -14.07 -2.85 4.38
C LEU A 23 -15.10 -2.06 3.57
N THR A 24 -14.69 -1.01 2.85
CA THR A 24 -15.63 -0.21 2.02
C THR A 24 -16.34 -1.02 0.93
N LYS A 25 -15.74 -2.13 0.48
CA LYS A 25 -16.26 -2.99 -0.58
C LYS A 25 -16.84 -4.30 -0.07
N PHE A 26 -16.66 -4.60 1.22
CA PHE A 26 -17.12 -5.85 1.82
C PHE A 26 -18.64 -5.80 2.02
N ASN A 27 -19.32 -6.86 1.57
CA ASN A 27 -20.75 -7.03 1.78
C ASN A 27 -20.98 -8.22 2.71
N VAL A 28 -21.46 -7.94 3.92
CA VAL A 28 -21.73 -8.92 4.97
C VAL A 28 -22.80 -9.95 4.54
N GLY A 29 -23.72 -9.56 3.66
CA GLY A 29 -24.82 -10.41 3.19
C GLY A 29 -24.40 -11.56 2.27
N ARG A 30 -23.14 -11.60 1.82
CA ARG A 30 -22.64 -12.71 0.97
C ARG A 30 -22.16 -13.94 1.75
N GLY A 31 -22.15 -13.90 3.08
CA GLY A 31 -21.76 -15.05 3.92
C GLY A 31 -20.27 -15.40 3.94
N TYR A 32 -19.40 -14.59 3.33
CA TYR A 32 -17.95 -14.77 3.38
C TYR A 32 -17.33 -14.05 4.58
N ARG A 33 -16.20 -14.57 5.08
CA ARG A 33 -15.45 -13.92 6.17
C ARG A 33 -14.71 -12.70 5.64
N LEU A 34 -14.64 -11.63 6.45
CA LEU A 34 -13.90 -10.41 6.11
C LEU A 34 -12.43 -10.69 5.79
N SER A 35 -11.78 -11.60 6.54
CA SER A 35 -10.37 -11.96 6.33
C SER A 35 -10.09 -12.47 4.92
N THR A 36 -11.03 -13.22 4.34
CA THR A 36 -10.95 -13.70 2.95
C THR A 36 -10.94 -12.55 1.96
N TYR A 37 -11.78 -11.53 2.20
CA TYR A 37 -11.86 -10.38 1.31
C TYR A 37 -10.71 -9.40 1.51
N ALA A 38 -10.22 -9.22 2.74
CA ALA A 38 -9.19 -8.23 3.08
C ALA A 38 -7.78 -8.65 2.65
N THR A 39 -7.47 -9.94 2.65
CA THR A 39 -6.12 -10.44 2.37
C THR A 39 -5.55 -10.01 1.01
N PRO A 40 -6.29 -10.12 -0.11
CA PRO A 40 -5.81 -9.63 -1.41
C PRO A 40 -5.52 -8.13 -1.41
N TRP A 41 -6.35 -7.31 -0.78
CA TRP A 41 -6.17 -5.85 -0.73
C TRP A 41 -4.92 -5.48 0.07
N ILE A 42 -4.74 -6.08 1.26
CA ILE A 42 -3.56 -5.80 2.09
C ILE A 42 -2.27 -6.19 1.32
N LYS A 43 -2.26 -7.35 0.67
CA LYS A 43 -1.10 -7.79 -0.13
C LYS A 43 -0.77 -6.82 -1.27
N THR A 44 -1.77 -6.37 -2.03
CA THR A 44 -1.54 -5.43 -3.14
C THR A 44 -1.02 -4.08 -2.65
N TYR A 45 -1.54 -3.56 -1.53
CA TYR A 45 -1.07 -2.28 -0.98
C TYR A 45 0.37 -2.38 -0.47
N MET A 46 0.72 -3.45 0.25
CA MET A 46 2.09 -3.71 0.67
C MET A 46 3.06 -3.83 -0.51
N GLN A 47 2.65 -4.54 -1.57
CA GLN A 47 3.45 -4.66 -2.80
C GLN A 47 3.66 -3.31 -3.49
N ARG A 48 2.63 -2.46 -3.52
CA ARG A 48 2.73 -1.11 -4.11
C ARG A 48 3.65 -0.20 -3.31
N ALA A 49 3.57 -0.22 -1.98
CA ALA A 49 4.46 0.59 -1.14
C ALA A 49 5.93 0.23 -1.35
N CYS A 50 6.24 -1.07 -1.47
CA CYS A 50 7.58 -1.54 -1.80
C CYS A 50 8.04 -1.11 -3.21
N GLN A 51 7.11 -1.02 -4.17
CA GLN A 51 7.42 -0.57 -5.54
C GLN A 51 7.59 0.95 -5.66
N ASP A 52 6.84 1.74 -4.89
CA ASP A 52 6.84 3.20 -4.95
C ASP A 52 8.14 3.80 -4.37
N GLU A 53 8.73 3.18 -3.34
CA GLU A 53 10.08 3.54 -2.88
C GLU A 53 11.16 3.36 -3.95
N GLY A 54 10.99 2.39 -4.86
CA GLY A 54 11.89 2.17 -5.99
C GLY A 54 11.72 3.18 -7.13
N ALA A 55 10.63 3.96 -7.14
CA ALA A 55 10.27 4.86 -8.23
C ALA A 55 10.77 6.31 -8.04
N VAL A 56 11.47 6.62 -6.96
CA VAL A 56 11.98 7.98 -6.64
C VAL A 56 12.96 8.52 -7.70
N LEU A 57 13.53 7.65 -8.55
CA LEU A 57 14.47 8.05 -9.60
C LEU A 57 13.91 7.88 -11.02
N ARG A 58 12.69 8.35 -11.30
CA ARG A 58 12.19 8.44 -12.68
C ARG A 58 11.67 9.84 -12.99
N TRP A 59 12.54 10.84 -12.99
CA TRP A 59 12.63 11.91 -14.02
C TRP A 59 13.26 13.20 -13.46
N ALA A 60 14.50 13.48 -13.85
CA ALA A 60 14.95 14.85 -14.07
C ALA A 60 15.50 14.86 -15.50
N PRO A 61 14.75 15.37 -16.49
CA PRO A 61 15.31 15.59 -17.81
C PRO A 61 16.23 16.80 -17.71
N ASP A 62 17.52 16.52 -17.75
CA ASP A 62 18.58 17.33 -18.35
C ASP A 62 18.07 18.56 -19.12
N GLY A 63 18.38 19.79 -18.65
CA GLY A 63 18.37 20.95 -19.55
C GLY A 63 17.98 22.36 -19.07
N LEU A 64 17.73 22.66 -17.78
CA LEU A 64 17.50 24.05 -17.35
C LEU A 64 18.05 24.33 -15.94
N ALA A 65 19.35 24.66 -15.85
CA ALA A 65 19.96 25.49 -14.83
C ALA A 65 21.29 26.05 -15.36
#